data_AF-A0A6P8CVU6-F1
#
_entry.id   AF-A0A6P8CVU6-F1
#
_cell.length_a   1.000
_cell.length_b   1.000
_cell.length_c   1.000
_cell.angle_alpha   90.00
_cell.angle_beta   90.00
_cell.angle_gamma   90.00
#
_symmetry.space_group_name_H-M   'P 1'
#
loop_
_entity.id
_entity.type
_entity.pdbx_description
1 polymer ?
#
loop_
_entity_poly.entity_id
_entity_poly.type
_entity_poly.pdbx_seq_one_letter_code
_entity_poly.pdbx_strand_id
1 'polypeptide(L)'
;MGLSSLSIYADFSMNNLTGELPVEIGNLKYLGELHLSGNKLSGKIPSSLGSCTSLEYLYMGDNMFTGPIPSTLSSLRGIKKLNLSHNRLSDQIPDFLEDLNLTSLDLSFNNFRGNLPTRGVFANTSATSVLGNEKLCGGLPEYRLPKCKSTGRSTNGRVRNASIYTVSGILAIAFMLSLLCFLWHRKYRKTVASSSSKDRFLKVSYQDLLKATDGFSSANLIGTGSFGSVFKGVLALDQTTIAVKVLNLDRHGASKSFIKECEALRNIRHRNLVKVLTACSGTDYQGNDFKALVYEFMVNGSLDEWLHPRVGTSAEREVIPRQLGLLQRVNIATDVACALDYLHHQCETPMVHCDLKPSNVLIDGEMTGHVGDFGLVRFMPGATGELISELTSSIGVKGSLGYIAPEYGEGAEVSTHGDVYSYGILMLEMFTGKRPTDDMFRDGLNLHLFAKAAFPERVLQIIDPVLLRESHDEDDGRDIRRTQRSHDRFLKIQECLVSIVEIGLVCSSEVPIGRMSMRDVAAALQAIRKKLTGS
;
A
#
# COMPACT_ATOMS: atom_id res chain seq x y z
N MET A 1 0.89 2.25 -16.31
CA MET A 1 1.59 0.99 -15.98
C MET A 1 1.51 0.13 -17.22
N GLY A 2 2.64 -0.14 -17.89
CA GLY A 2 2.67 -1.04 -19.04
C GLY A 2 2.76 -2.47 -18.54
N LEU A 3 1.67 -3.23 -18.67
CA LEU A 3 1.66 -4.67 -18.43
C LEU A 3 2.48 -5.32 -19.55
N SER A 4 3.78 -5.51 -19.35
CA SER A 4 4.69 -5.97 -20.43
C SER A 4 5.43 -7.27 -20.11
N SER A 5 5.16 -7.92 -18.98
CA SER A 5 5.76 -9.22 -18.67
C SER A 5 4.74 -10.23 -18.18
N LEU A 6 4.59 -11.31 -18.95
CA LEU A 6 4.21 -12.66 -18.51
C LEU A 6 2.81 -12.91 -17.91
N SER A 7 1.81 -12.07 -18.16
CA SER A 7 0.44 -12.44 -17.79
C SER A 7 -0.08 -13.46 -18.82
N ILE A 8 -0.14 -14.75 -18.49
CA ILE A 8 -0.96 -15.74 -19.24
C ILE A 8 -2.44 -15.53 -18.87
N TYR A 9 -2.69 -15.10 -17.64
CA TYR A 9 -4.00 -14.92 -17.06
C TYR A 9 -4.05 -13.58 -16.32
N ALA A 10 -5.10 -12.79 -16.53
CA ALA A 10 -5.36 -11.55 -15.81
C ALA A 10 -6.85 -11.48 -15.45
N ASP A 11 -7.15 -11.43 -14.16
CA ASP A 11 -8.51 -11.30 -13.65
C ASP A 11 -8.66 -10.02 -12.81
N PHE A 12 -9.58 -9.18 -13.28
CA PHE A 12 -10.01 -7.94 -12.64
C PHE A 12 -11.55 -7.92 -12.49
N SER A 13 -12.22 -9.06 -12.65
CA SER A 13 -13.67 -9.16 -12.60
C SER A 13 -14.22 -8.87 -11.20
N MET A 14 -15.52 -8.59 -11.11
CA MET A 14 -16.28 -8.41 -9.85
C MET A 14 -15.72 -7.31 -8.94
N ASN A 15 -15.38 -6.17 -9.54
CA ASN A 15 -14.81 -5.02 -8.85
C ASN A 15 -15.63 -3.74 -9.12
N ASN A 16 -15.20 -2.61 -8.56
CA ASN A 16 -15.79 -1.29 -8.82
C ASN A 16 -14.92 -0.45 -9.77
N LEU A 17 -14.17 -1.08 -10.68
CA LEU A 17 -13.28 -0.36 -11.60
C LEU A 17 -14.09 0.56 -12.53
N THR A 18 -13.63 1.80 -12.69
CA THR A 18 -14.29 2.83 -13.51
C THR A 18 -13.31 3.40 -14.54
N GLY A 19 -13.84 4.12 -15.53
CA GLY A 19 -13.05 4.71 -16.61
C GLY A 19 -12.91 3.79 -17.81
N GLU A 20 -12.11 4.21 -18.80
CA GLU A 20 -11.95 3.48 -20.06
C GLU A 20 -10.91 2.36 -19.96
N LEU A 21 -11.05 1.31 -20.77
CA LEU A 21 -10.01 0.29 -20.89
C LEU A 21 -8.80 0.89 -21.64
N PRO A 22 -7.60 0.93 -21.02
CA PRO A 22 -6.44 1.62 -21.58
C PRO A 22 -5.95 0.96 -22.87
N VAL A 23 -5.45 1.77 -23.81
CA VAL A 23 -4.90 1.29 -25.09
C VAL A 23 -3.64 0.44 -24.88
N GLU A 24 -2.95 0.60 -23.77
CA GLU A 24 -1.77 -0.16 -23.38
C GLU A 24 -2.07 -1.64 -23.14
N ILE A 25 -3.35 -2.05 -23.05
CA ILE A 25 -3.73 -3.47 -23.00
C ILE A 25 -3.16 -4.24 -24.18
N GLY A 26 -2.98 -3.61 -25.35
CA GLY A 26 -2.39 -4.23 -26.53
C GLY A 26 -0.91 -4.64 -26.38
N ASN A 27 -0.23 -4.18 -25.33
CA ASN A 27 1.16 -4.58 -25.05
C ASN A 27 1.25 -5.99 -24.45
N LEU A 28 0.12 -6.55 -23.97
CA LEU A 28 0.01 -7.88 -23.39
C LEU A 28 -0.08 -8.99 -24.44
N LYS A 29 0.94 -9.09 -25.29
CA LYS A 29 0.94 -10.04 -26.42
C LYS A 29 0.79 -11.50 -26.03
N TYR A 30 1.23 -11.85 -24.83
CA TYR A 30 1.23 -13.22 -24.29
C TYR A 30 0.02 -13.56 -23.43
N LEU A 31 -0.96 -12.65 -23.31
CA LEU A 31 -2.16 -12.88 -22.50
C LEU A 31 -3.07 -13.91 -23.12
N GLY A 32 -3.34 -14.99 -22.38
CA GLY A 32 -4.26 -16.05 -22.72
C GLY A 32 -5.66 -15.81 -22.20
N GLU A 33 -5.81 -15.24 -21.00
CA GLU A 33 -7.12 -14.94 -20.41
C GLU A 33 -7.21 -13.52 -19.87
N LEU A 34 -8.29 -12.83 -20.19
CA LEU A 34 -8.62 -11.52 -19.65
C LEU A 34 -10.05 -11.51 -19.11
N HIS A 35 -10.18 -11.38 -17.79
CA HIS A 35 -11.45 -11.31 -17.07
C HIS A 35 -11.65 -9.89 -16.53
N LEU A 36 -12.66 -9.20 -17.05
CA LEU A 36 -13.03 -7.81 -16.73
C LEU A 36 -14.49 -7.68 -16.30
N SER A 37 -15.23 -8.79 -16.26
CA SER A 37 -16.68 -8.78 -16.05
C SER A 37 -17.10 -8.18 -14.71
N GLY A 38 -18.28 -7.60 -14.60
CA GLY A 38 -18.82 -7.16 -13.30
C GLY A 38 -18.10 -5.94 -12.74
N ASN A 39 -17.88 -4.93 -13.58
CA ASN A 39 -17.23 -3.66 -13.24
C ASN A 39 -18.05 -2.46 -13.72
N LYS A 40 -17.49 -1.26 -13.61
CA LYS A 40 -18.06 0.02 -14.09
C LYS A 40 -17.20 0.63 -15.21
N LEU A 41 -16.50 -0.20 -15.99
CA LEU A 41 -15.66 0.27 -17.10
C LEU A 41 -16.53 0.83 -18.22
N SER A 42 -16.09 1.94 -18.81
CA SER A 42 -16.87 2.71 -19.80
C SER A 42 -16.01 3.05 -21.03
N GLY A 43 -16.53 3.87 -21.93
CA GLY A 43 -15.85 4.20 -23.18
C GLY A 43 -15.94 3.09 -24.23
N LYS A 44 -15.04 3.09 -25.21
CA LYS A 44 -15.02 2.09 -26.29
C LYS A 44 -14.05 0.96 -25.98
N ILE A 45 -14.27 -0.22 -26.56
CA ILE A 45 -13.25 -1.28 -26.56
C ILE A 45 -12.06 -0.78 -27.39
N PRO A 46 -10.84 -0.70 -26.84
CA PRO A 46 -9.68 -0.18 -27.55
C PRO A 46 -9.27 -1.13 -28.68
N SER A 47 -8.98 -0.56 -29.86
CA SER A 47 -8.56 -1.36 -31.02
C SER A 47 -7.24 -2.11 -30.79
N SER A 48 -6.39 -1.60 -29.89
CA SER A 48 -5.12 -2.22 -29.52
C SER A 48 -5.28 -3.60 -28.87
N LEU A 49 -6.45 -3.93 -28.30
CA LEU A 49 -6.75 -5.26 -27.75
C LEU A 49 -6.59 -6.37 -28.79
N GLY A 50 -6.77 -6.06 -30.08
CA GLY A 50 -6.49 -6.98 -31.18
C GLY A 50 -5.02 -7.41 -31.30
N SER A 51 -4.10 -6.74 -30.62
CA SER A 51 -2.67 -7.08 -30.60
C SER A 51 -2.33 -8.22 -29.62
N CYS A 52 -3.27 -8.61 -28.75
CA CYS A 52 -3.10 -9.68 -27.77
C CYS A 52 -3.36 -11.05 -28.40
N THR A 53 -2.56 -11.41 -29.40
CA THR A 53 -2.82 -12.57 -30.29
C THR A 53 -2.85 -13.93 -29.59
N SER A 54 -2.33 -14.03 -28.37
CA SER A 54 -2.40 -15.24 -27.54
C SER A 54 -3.72 -15.43 -26.79
N LEU A 55 -4.66 -14.48 -26.86
CA LEU A 55 -5.92 -14.55 -26.10
C LEU A 55 -6.79 -15.73 -26.54
N GLU A 56 -7.16 -16.56 -25.56
CA GLU A 56 -8.11 -17.66 -25.67
C GLU A 56 -9.45 -17.33 -25.00
N TYR A 57 -9.44 -16.57 -23.91
CA TYR A 57 -10.63 -16.25 -23.12
C TYR A 57 -10.73 -14.75 -22.84
N LEU A 58 -11.81 -14.12 -23.30
CA LEU A 58 -12.07 -12.70 -23.08
C LEU A 58 -13.47 -12.50 -22.49
N TYR A 59 -13.52 -12.14 -21.21
CA TYR A 59 -14.75 -11.87 -20.48
C TYR A 59 -14.83 -10.40 -20.09
N MET A 60 -15.75 -9.64 -20.70
CA MET A 60 -15.95 -8.21 -20.47
C MET A 60 -17.41 -7.87 -20.16
N GLY A 61 -18.17 -8.87 -19.69
CA GLY A 61 -19.60 -8.74 -19.41
C GLY A 61 -19.89 -7.75 -18.27
N ASP A 62 -21.14 -7.33 -18.10
CA ASP A 62 -21.56 -6.52 -16.94
C ASP A 62 -20.69 -5.27 -16.71
N ASN A 63 -20.63 -4.42 -17.73
CA ASN A 63 -19.87 -3.17 -17.74
C ASN A 63 -20.67 -2.06 -18.47
N MET A 64 -20.04 -0.93 -18.77
CA MET A 64 -20.63 0.22 -19.46
C MET A 64 -19.93 0.52 -20.80
N PHE A 65 -19.33 -0.46 -21.47
CA PHE A 65 -18.68 -0.26 -22.77
C PHE A 65 -19.69 0.16 -23.86
N THR A 66 -19.26 1.03 -24.77
CA THR A 66 -20.08 1.67 -25.81
C THR A 66 -19.40 1.59 -27.18
N GLY A 67 -20.15 1.83 -28.25
CA GLY A 67 -19.63 1.82 -29.62
C GLY A 67 -19.55 0.41 -30.23
N PRO A 68 -18.94 0.27 -31.42
CA PRO A 68 -18.86 -1.01 -32.13
C PRO A 68 -17.79 -1.94 -31.55
N ILE A 69 -17.92 -3.24 -31.85
CA ILE A 69 -16.83 -4.21 -31.67
C ILE A 69 -15.69 -3.84 -32.67
N PRO A 70 -14.46 -3.58 -32.21
CA PRO A 70 -13.36 -3.18 -33.10
C PRO A 70 -13.02 -4.28 -34.12
N SER A 71 -12.85 -3.91 -35.39
CA SER A 71 -12.47 -4.83 -36.46
C SER A 71 -11.09 -5.47 -36.25
N THR A 72 -10.23 -4.85 -35.44
CA THR A 72 -8.91 -5.37 -35.09
C THR A 72 -8.96 -6.67 -34.29
N LEU A 73 -10.10 -6.98 -33.62
CA LEU A 73 -10.28 -8.25 -32.91
C LEU A 73 -10.30 -9.47 -33.86
N SER A 74 -10.44 -9.27 -35.17
CA SER A 74 -10.22 -10.30 -36.19
C SER A 74 -8.83 -10.95 -36.13
N SER A 75 -7.86 -10.28 -35.48
CA SER A 75 -6.49 -10.78 -35.31
C SER A 75 -6.36 -11.83 -34.19
N LEU A 76 -7.36 -11.97 -33.32
CA LEU A 76 -7.36 -12.89 -32.17
C LEU A 76 -7.69 -14.32 -32.62
N ARG A 77 -6.85 -14.92 -33.45
CA ARG A 77 -7.11 -16.24 -34.08
C ARG A 77 -7.19 -17.40 -33.09
N GLY A 78 -6.64 -17.25 -31.88
CA GLY A 78 -6.68 -18.25 -30.80
C GLY A 78 -7.91 -18.17 -29.89
N ILE A 79 -8.81 -17.20 -30.07
CA ILE A 79 -9.92 -16.97 -29.15
C ILE A 79 -10.92 -18.13 -29.17
N LYS A 80 -11.24 -18.67 -28.00
CA LYS A 80 -12.19 -19.77 -27.77
C LYS A 80 -13.49 -19.30 -27.16
N LYS A 81 -13.45 -18.32 -26.25
CA LYS A 81 -14.65 -17.76 -25.61
C LYS A 81 -14.60 -16.24 -25.57
N LEU A 82 -15.69 -15.62 -26.00
CA LEU A 82 -15.86 -14.17 -26.00
C LEU A 82 -17.19 -13.82 -25.32
N ASN A 83 -17.13 -13.15 -24.18
CA ASN A 83 -18.30 -12.63 -23.49
C ASN A 83 -18.23 -11.10 -23.44
N LEU A 84 -19.17 -10.43 -24.12
CA LEU A 84 -19.36 -8.99 -24.13
C LEU A 84 -20.77 -8.60 -23.63
N SER A 85 -21.46 -9.48 -22.91
CA SER A 85 -22.85 -9.29 -22.54
C SER A 85 -23.05 -8.15 -21.53
N HIS A 86 -24.28 -7.68 -21.35
CA HIS A 86 -24.62 -6.66 -20.35
C HIS A 86 -23.73 -5.40 -20.44
N ASN A 87 -23.68 -4.82 -21.63
CA ASN A 87 -22.95 -3.59 -21.93
C ASN A 87 -23.84 -2.63 -22.73
N ARG A 88 -23.27 -1.55 -23.27
CA ARG A 88 -23.97 -0.59 -24.15
C ARG A 88 -23.36 -0.59 -25.56
N LEU A 89 -22.74 -1.69 -25.99
CA LEU A 89 -22.15 -1.82 -27.33
C LEU A 89 -23.23 -1.70 -28.40
N SER A 90 -22.88 -1.12 -29.54
CA SER A 90 -23.83 -0.75 -30.58
C SER A 90 -23.32 -1.09 -31.97
N ASP A 91 -24.06 -0.69 -33.00
CA ASP A 91 -23.77 -0.96 -34.41
C ASP A 91 -23.97 -2.44 -34.82
N GLN A 92 -23.54 -2.78 -36.03
CA GLN A 92 -23.67 -4.12 -36.57
C GLN A 92 -22.64 -5.06 -35.94
N ILE A 93 -23.05 -6.31 -35.71
CA ILE A 93 -22.15 -7.38 -35.29
C ILE A 93 -21.20 -7.66 -36.46
N PRO A 94 -19.87 -7.55 -36.30
CA PRO A 94 -18.95 -7.72 -37.42
C PRO A 94 -18.88 -9.16 -37.94
N ASP A 95 -18.86 -9.31 -39.27
CA ASP A 95 -18.84 -10.61 -39.94
C ASP A 95 -17.56 -11.43 -39.65
N PHE A 96 -16.45 -10.79 -39.27
CA PHE A 96 -15.20 -11.52 -38.96
C PHE A 96 -15.37 -12.52 -37.80
N LEU A 97 -16.40 -12.35 -36.95
CA LEU A 97 -16.72 -13.30 -35.89
C LEU A 97 -17.16 -14.66 -36.45
N GLU A 98 -17.64 -14.73 -37.70
CA GLU A 98 -17.90 -16.00 -38.40
C GLU A 98 -16.60 -16.77 -38.70
N ASP A 99 -15.48 -16.07 -38.84
CA ASP A 99 -14.17 -16.65 -39.21
C ASP A 99 -13.32 -17.06 -37.99
N LEU A 100 -13.78 -16.79 -36.76
CA LEU A 100 -13.07 -17.16 -35.53
C LEU A 100 -13.56 -18.53 -35.02
N ASN A 101 -12.65 -19.34 -34.48
CA ASN A 101 -12.96 -20.67 -33.97
C ASN A 101 -13.51 -20.62 -32.52
N LEU A 102 -14.58 -19.85 -32.32
CA LEU A 102 -15.22 -19.67 -31.03
C LEU A 102 -16.07 -20.89 -30.65
N THR A 103 -15.91 -21.33 -29.41
CA THR A 103 -16.76 -22.35 -28.77
C THR A 103 -17.92 -21.73 -28.00
N SER A 104 -17.82 -20.45 -27.65
CA SER A 104 -18.88 -19.70 -26.97
C SER A 104 -18.77 -18.21 -27.28
N LEU A 105 -19.89 -17.60 -27.61
CA LEU A 105 -20.04 -16.17 -27.89
C LEU A 105 -21.26 -15.62 -27.16
N ASP A 106 -21.06 -14.68 -26.24
CA ASP A 106 -22.17 -13.98 -25.59
C ASP A 106 -22.13 -12.48 -25.90
N LEU A 107 -23.15 -12.03 -26.64
CA LEU A 107 -23.38 -10.65 -27.04
C LEU A 107 -24.70 -10.11 -26.47
N SER A 108 -25.32 -10.83 -25.54
CA SER A 108 -26.63 -10.48 -25.01
C SER A 108 -26.64 -9.16 -24.24
N PHE A 109 -27.81 -8.55 -24.11
CA PHE A 109 -28.05 -7.32 -23.36
C PHE A 109 -27.11 -6.18 -23.76
N ASN A 110 -27.12 -5.84 -25.05
CA ASN A 110 -26.41 -4.72 -25.66
C ASN A 110 -27.36 -3.92 -26.57
N ASN A 111 -26.83 -2.98 -27.35
CA ASN A 111 -27.56 -2.14 -28.32
C ASN A 111 -27.23 -2.47 -29.78
N PHE A 112 -26.85 -3.72 -30.10
CA PHE A 112 -26.52 -4.12 -31.47
C PHE A 112 -27.72 -4.00 -32.41
N ARG A 113 -27.44 -3.72 -33.69
CA ARG A 113 -28.46 -3.48 -34.73
C ARG A 113 -28.14 -4.17 -36.05
N GLY A 114 -29.16 -4.42 -36.85
CA GLY A 114 -29.00 -4.96 -38.20
C GLY A 114 -29.06 -6.49 -38.25
N ASN A 115 -28.63 -7.04 -39.39
CA ASN A 115 -28.74 -8.46 -39.66
C ASN A 115 -27.76 -9.28 -38.80
N LEU A 116 -28.24 -10.33 -38.14
CA LEU A 116 -27.38 -11.28 -37.44
C LEU A 116 -26.69 -12.21 -38.46
N PRO A 117 -25.35 -12.39 -38.39
CA PRO A 117 -24.63 -13.36 -39.21
C PRO A 117 -25.13 -14.80 -38.96
N THR A 118 -24.85 -15.73 -39.89
CA THR A 118 -25.43 -17.09 -39.86
C THR A 118 -24.40 -18.21 -39.97
N ARG A 119 -23.12 -17.89 -40.16
CA ARG A 119 -22.02 -18.85 -40.29
C ARG A 119 -21.13 -18.83 -39.05
N GLY A 120 -20.17 -19.75 -39.02
CA GLY A 120 -19.23 -19.89 -37.90
C GLY A 120 -19.96 -20.18 -36.58
N VAL A 121 -19.56 -19.48 -35.52
CA VAL A 121 -20.17 -19.61 -34.18
C VAL A 121 -21.67 -19.30 -34.15
N PHE A 122 -22.16 -18.45 -35.05
CA PHE A 122 -23.59 -18.10 -35.14
C PHE A 122 -24.45 -19.24 -35.69
N ALA A 123 -23.85 -20.24 -36.36
CA ALA A 123 -24.58 -21.43 -36.77
C ALA A 123 -24.95 -22.35 -35.59
N ASN A 124 -24.30 -22.18 -34.43
CA ASN A 124 -24.56 -22.94 -33.22
C ASN A 124 -25.30 -22.08 -32.19
N THR A 125 -26.63 -22.22 -32.16
CA THR A 125 -27.52 -21.43 -31.31
C THR A 125 -27.41 -21.76 -29.82
N SER A 126 -26.79 -22.88 -29.46
CA SER A 126 -26.44 -23.20 -28.06
C SER A 126 -25.13 -22.55 -27.60
N ALA A 127 -24.24 -22.21 -28.53
CA ALA A 127 -22.96 -21.57 -28.23
C ALA A 127 -23.02 -20.03 -28.30
N THR A 128 -24.03 -19.46 -28.98
CA THR A 128 -24.17 -18.02 -29.20
C THR A 128 -25.41 -17.44 -28.53
N SER A 129 -25.24 -16.41 -27.71
CA SER A 129 -26.34 -15.63 -27.11
C SER A 129 -26.37 -14.20 -27.63
N VAL A 130 -27.54 -13.76 -28.09
CA VAL A 130 -27.77 -12.39 -28.61
C VAL A 130 -29.02 -11.73 -28.01
N LEU A 131 -29.56 -12.34 -26.95
CA LEU A 131 -30.79 -11.90 -26.27
C LEU A 131 -30.70 -10.42 -25.84
N GLY A 132 -31.82 -9.70 -25.79
CA GLY A 132 -31.83 -8.32 -25.25
C GLY A 132 -31.28 -7.23 -26.17
N ASN A 133 -30.94 -7.56 -27.44
CA ASN A 133 -30.58 -6.58 -28.46
C ASN A 133 -31.80 -6.26 -29.35
N GLU A 134 -32.60 -5.25 -28.98
CA GLU A 134 -33.90 -4.97 -29.61
C GLU A 134 -33.87 -4.61 -31.11
N LYS A 135 -32.71 -4.17 -31.61
CA LYS A 135 -32.55 -3.69 -32.99
C LYS A 135 -31.92 -4.73 -33.92
N LEU A 136 -31.64 -5.93 -33.43
CA LEU A 136 -31.20 -7.04 -34.26
C LEU A 136 -32.38 -7.63 -35.06
N CYS A 137 -32.06 -8.12 -36.24
CA CYS A 137 -33.01 -8.75 -37.15
C CYS A 137 -32.32 -9.87 -37.94
N GLY A 138 -33.08 -10.73 -38.61
CA GLY A 138 -32.54 -11.82 -39.44
C GLY A 138 -31.92 -12.96 -38.63
N GLY A 139 -30.79 -13.50 -39.07
CA GLY A 139 -30.16 -14.67 -38.46
C GLY A 139 -30.90 -15.99 -38.72
N LEU A 140 -30.46 -17.05 -38.04
CA LEU A 140 -31.13 -18.35 -38.06
C LEU A 140 -32.49 -18.31 -37.32
N PRO A 141 -33.51 -19.08 -37.75
CA PRO A 141 -34.85 -19.08 -37.14
C PRO A 141 -34.86 -19.32 -35.62
N GLU A 142 -33.91 -20.11 -35.12
CA GLU A 142 -33.76 -20.49 -33.72
C GLU A 142 -33.50 -19.30 -32.79
N TYR A 143 -32.92 -18.20 -33.30
CA TYR A 143 -32.72 -16.96 -32.54
C TYR A 143 -34.00 -16.12 -32.37
N ARG A 144 -35.07 -16.44 -33.11
CA ARG A 144 -36.38 -15.77 -33.03
C ARG A 144 -36.34 -14.25 -33.21
N LEU A 145 -35.42 -13.76 -34.04
CA LEU A 145 -35.31 -12.34 -34.36
C LEU A 145 -36.30 -11.91 -35.46
N PRO A 146 -36.75 -10.64 -35.49
CA PRO A 146 -37.61 -10.13 -36.54
C PRO A 146 -36.90 -10.13 -37.90
N LYS A 147 -37.63 -10.18 -39.02
CA LYS A 147 -37.02 -10.06 -40.35
C LYS A 147 -36.49 -8.64 -40.58
N CYS A 148 -35.30 -8.51 -41.18
CA CYS A 148 -34.75 -7.21 -41.53
C CYS A 148 -35.61 -6.49 -42.58
N LYS A 149 -35.87 -5.21 -42.38
CA LYS A 149 -36.57 -4.37 -43.36
C LYS A 149 -35.62 -4.04 -44.51
N SER A 150 -35.91 -4.50 -45.71
CA SER A 150 -35.19 -4.14 -46.94
C SER A 150 -35.48 -2.67 -47.30
N THR A 151 -34.46 -1.83 -47.29
CA THR A 151 -34.58 -0.43 -47.71
C THR A 151 -34.65 -0.34 -49.23
N GLY A 152 -35.86 -0.39 -49.78
CA GLY A 152 -36.18 0.17 -51.09
C GLY A 152 -36.32 1.69 -50.98
N ARG A 153 -35.59 2.42 -51.83
CA ARG A 153 -35.64 3.88 -51.95
C ARG A 153 -36.99 4.30 -52.58
N SER A 154 -37.83 5.07 -51.89
CA SER A 154 -38.81 5.96 -52.55
C SER A 154 -39.40 6.99 -51.60
N THR A 155 -39.64 8.17 -52.17
CA THR A 155 -40.13 9.44 -51.67
C THR A 155 -41.59 9.41 -51.19
N ASN A 156 -41.90 10.09 -50.09
CA ASN A 156 -42.83 11.23 -50.08
C ASN A 156 -43.15 11.66 -48.64
N GLY A 157 -43.03 12.96 -48.41
CA GLY A 157 -43.56 13.59 -47.21
C GLY A 157 -45.08 13.69 -47.24
N ARG A 158 -45.67 13.75 -46.05
CA ARG A 158 -46.75 14.69 -45.73
C ARG A 158 -46.82 14.83 -44.21
N VAL A 159 -46.58 16.06 -43.77
CA VAL A 159 -46.79 16.55 -42.41
C VAL A 159 -48.30 16.64 -42.14
N ARG A 160 -48.72 16.35 -40.91
CA ARG A 160 -49.82 17.12 -40.28
C ARG A 160 -49.65 17.16 -38.76
N ASN A 161 -49.47 18.37 -38.26
CA ASN A 161 -49.36 18.73 -36.84
C ASN A 161 -50.72 18.89 -36.18
N ALA A 162 -50.80 18.54 -34.88
CA ALA A 162 -51.50 19.19 -33.76
C ALA A 162 -51.33 18.24 -32.55
N SER A 163 -50.75 18.58 -31.39
CA SER A 163 -50.88 19.79 -30.58
C SER A 163 -49.66 19.90 -29.64
N ILE A 164 -48.88 20.99 -29.72
CA ILE A 164 -47.78 21.28 -28.78
C ILE A 164 -47.88 22.75 -28.37
N TYR A 165 -48.64 23.07 -27.32
CA TYR A 165 -48.49 24.38 -26.64
C TYR A 165 -48.69 24.37 -25.11
N THR A 166 -48.82 23.21 -24.46
CA THR A 166 -48.92 23.16 -22.98
C THR A 166 -47.78 22.38 -22.31
N VAL A 167 -47.09 21.48 -23.01
CA VAL A 167 -45.97 20.68 -22.44
C VAL A 167 -44.63 21.42 -22.50
N SER A 168 -44.43 22.32 -23.47
CA SER A 168 -43.17 23.06 -23.65
C SER A 168 -42.90 24.09 -22.54
N GLY A 169 -43.94 24.68 -21.97
CA GLY A 169 -43.80 25.71 -20.93
C GLY A 169 -43.27 25.13 -19.62
N ILE A 170 -43.78 23.95 -19.22
CA ILE A 170 -43.39 23.28 -17.97
C ILE A 170 -41.94 22.77 -18.05
N LEU A 171 -41.54 22.22 -19.21
CA LEU A 171 -40.16 21.79 -19.45
C LEU A 171 -39.17 22.95 -19.47
N ALA A 172 -39.56 24.11 -20.02
CA ALA A 172 -38.71 25.29 -20.01
C ALA A 172 -38.51 25.86 -18.60
N ILE A 173 -39.56 25.88 -17.78
CA ILE A 173 -39.48 26.34 -16.38
C ILE A 173 -38.64 25.37 -15.54
N ALA A 174 -38.83 24.06 -15.70
CA ALA A 174 -38.01 23.05 -15.02
C ALA A 174 -36.53 23.14 -15.43
N PHE A 175 -36.24 23.39 -16.71
CA PHE A 175 -34.88 23.60 -17.20
C PHE A 175 -34.26 24.88 -16.63
N MET A 176 -35.02 25.97 -16.54
CA MET A 176 -34.55 27.23 -15.95
C MET A 176 -34.29 27.11 -14.44
N LEU A 177 -35.13 26.40 -13.69
CA LEU A 177 -34.91 26.12 -12.27
C LEU A 177 -33.72 25.17 -12.04
N SER A 178 -33.55 24.16 -12.90
CA SER A 178 -32.39 23.27 -12.94
C SER A 178 -31.10 24.05 -13.23
N LEU A 179 -31.12 24.95 -14.20
CA LEU A 179 -29.98 25.79 -14.56
C LEU A 179 -29.64 26.77 -13.43
N LEU A 180 -30.64 27.38 -12.79
CA LEU A 180 -30.44 28.24 -11.62
C LEU A 180 -29.87 27.45 -10.46
N CYS A 181 -30.38 26.26 -10.16
CA CYS A 181 -29.84 25.36 -9.14
C CYS A 181 -28.40 24.95 -9.47
N PHE A 182 -28.08 24.63 -10.73
CA PHE A 182 -26.74 24.30 -11.19
C PHE A 182 -25.78 25.49 -11.10
N LEU A 183 -26.22 26.70 -11.43
CA LEU A 183 -25.44 27.92 -11.29
C LEU A 183 -25.25 28.31 -9.83
N TRP A 184 -26.24 28.06 -8.97
CA TRP A 184 -26.12 28.21 -7.51
C TRP A 184 -25.18 27.16 -6.92
N HIS A 185 -25.22 25.92 -7.41
CA HIS A 185 -24.26 24.86 -7.05
C HIS A 185 -22.84 25.15 -7.55
N ARG A 186 -22.66 25.77 -8.72
CA ARG A 186 -21.34 26.25 -9.20
C ARG A 186 -20.85 27.44 -8.38
N LYS A 187 -21.74 28.36 -7.98
CA LYS A 187 -21.39 29.48 -7.11
C LYS A 187 -21.03 28.99 -5.71
N TYR A 188 -21.79 28.06 -5.14
CA TYR A 188 -21.52 27.39 -3.86
C TYR A 188 -20.24 26.55 -3.90
N ARG A 189 -19.98 25.78 -4.98
CA ARG A 189 -18.70 25.07 -5.18
C ARG A 189 -17.51 26.02 -5.36
N LYS A 190 -17.70 27.23 -5.91
CA LYS A 190 -16.65 28.26 -5.96
C LYS A 190 -16.38 28.89 -4.58
N THR A 191 -17.36 28.98 -3.70
CA THR A 191 -17.17 29.50 -2.33
C THR A 191 -16.57 28.48 -1.36
N VAL A 192 -16.66 27.17 -1.67
CA VAL A 192 -16.03 26.09 -0.87
C VAL A 192 -14.65 25.70 -1.42
N ALA A 193 -14.23 26.21 -2.57
CA ALA A 193 -12.89 26.02 -3.15
C ALA A 193 -11.82 26.97 -2.58
N SER A 194 -11.93 27.33 -1.30
CA SER A 194 -10.95 28.13 -0.57
C SER A 194 -10.63 27.51 0.80
N SER A 195 -10.37 26.20 0.85
CA SER A 195 -9.45 25.59 1.81
C SER A 195 -9.25 24.11 1.46
N SER A 196 -7.99 23.68 1.41
CA SER A 196 -7.51 22.30 1.15
C SER A 196 -7.12 21.98 -0.30
N SER A 197 -5.96 22.51 -0.70
CA SER A 197 -5.16 22.00 -1.81
C SER A 197 -3.98 21.22 -1.22
N LYS A 198 -4.15 19.93 -0.92
CA LYS A 198 -3.04 19.03 -0.50
C LYS A 198 -3.12 17.56 -1.00
N ASP A 199 -4.14 17.17 -1.77
CA ASP A 199 -4.31 15.78 -2.24
C ASP A 199 -4.05 15.58 -3.75
N ARG A 200 -2.94 16.13 -4.26
CA ARG A 200 -2.30 15.58 -5.47
C ARG A 200 -1.04 14.86 -5.01
N PHE A 201 -1.03 13.52 -5.07
CA PHE A 201 0.20 12.75 -4.87
C PHE A 201 1.31 13.37 -5.73
N LEU A 202 2.42 13.75 -5.09
CA LEU A 202 3.56 14.37 -5.75
C LEU A 202 4.08 13.40 -6.81
N LYS A 203 4.07 13.77 -8.10
CA LYS A 203 4.62 12.92 -9.16
C LYS A 203 6.08 13.33 -9.39
N VAL A 204 7.01 12.43 -9.12
CA VAL A 204 8.46 12.64 -9.28
C VAL A 204 9.05 11.70 -10.33
N SER A 205 9.96 12.22 -11.15
CA SER A 205 10.74 11.44 -12.12
C SER A 205 12.14 11.11 -11.59
N TYR A 206 12.85 10.21 -12.28
CA TYR A 206 14.27 9.94 -12.00
C TYR A 206 15.10 11.23 -12.04
N GLN A 207 14.87 12.09 -13.04
CA GLN A 207 15.58 13.36 -13.17
C GLN A 207 15.33 14.30 -11.99
N ASP A 208 14.11 14.33 -11.46
CA ASP A 208 13.78 15.17 -10.30
C ASP A 208 14.54 14.69 -9.06
N LEU A 209 14.58 13.37 -8.83
CA LEU A 209 15.28 12.77 -7.70
C LEU A 209 16.80 12.89 -7.83
N LEU A 210 17.33 12.73 -9.04
CA LEU A 210 18.76 12.91 -9.32
C LEU A 210 19.20 14.34 -8.99
N LYS A 211 18.42 15.35 -9.42
CA LYS A 211 18.71 16.76 -9.08
C LYS A 211 18.55 17.02 -7.59
N ALA A 212 17.47 16.53 -6.98
CA ALA A 212 17.17 16.76 -5.57
C ALA A 212 18.25 16.21 -4.63
N THR A 213 18.93 15.14 -5.03
CA THR A 213 19.95 14.43 -4.23
C THR A 213 21.38 14.73 -4.64
N ASP A 214 21.60 15.72 -5.52
CA ASP A 214 22.90 16.05 -6.10
C ASP A 214 23.59 14.83 -6.73
N GLY A 215 22.87 14.16 -7.64
CA GLY A 215 23.39 12.98 -8.33
C GLY A 215 23.48 11.71 -7.48
N PHE A 216 22.66 11.60 -6.42
CA PHE A 216 22.80 10.56 -5.39
C PHE A 216 24.20 10.56 -4.75
N SER A 217 24.74 11.76 -4.49
CA SER A 217 26.08 11.95 -3.91
C SER A 217 26.23 11.24 -2.56
N SER A 218 27.42 10.70 -2.30
CA SER A 218 27.76 10.10 -1.00
C SER A 218 27.69 11.12 0.15
N ALA A 219 27.81 12.41 -0.12
CA ALA A 219 27.61 13.48 0.87
C ALA A 219 26.16 13.57 1.37
N ASN A 220 25.20 13.10 0.56
CA ASN A 220 23.78 13.06 0.89
C ASN A 220 23.32 11.68 1.35
N LEU A 221 24.21 10.69 1.43
CA LEU A 221 23.86 9.34 1.89
C LEU A 221 23.56 9.36 3.40
N ILE A 222 22.32 9.03 3.76
CA ILE A 222 21.88 8.96 5.17
C ILE A 222 22.09 7.54 5.71
N GLY A 223 21.83 6.52 4.88
CA GLY A 223 21.96 5.13 5.33
C GLY A 223 21.87 4.12 4.19
N THR A 224 22.34 2.91 4.46
CA THR A 224 22.30 1.77 3.53
C THR A 224 21.58 0.60 4.17
N GLY A 225 20.52 0.12 3.53
CA GLY A 225 19.73 -1.02 3.97
C GLY A 225 20.03 -2.30 3.20
N SER A 226 19.23 -3.33 3.46
CA SER A 226 19.32 -4.63 2.78
C SER A 226 18.98 -4.57 1.29
N PHE A 227 18.09 -3.66 0.88
CA PHE A 227 17.61 -3.57 -0.51
C PHE A 227 17.96 -2.26 -1.23
N GLY A 228 18.72 -1.36 -0.61
CA GLY A 228 18.97 -0.06 -1.21
C GLY A 228 19.69 0.93 -0.31
N SER A 229 19.78 2.17 -0.78
CA SER A 229 20.44 3.29 -0.10
C SER A 229 19.47 4.45 0.03
N VAL A 230 19.53 5.17 1.16
CA VAL A 230 18.66 6.31 1.46
C VAL A 230 19.46 7.59 1.38
N PHE A 231 19.01 8.52 0.55
CA PHE A 231 19.66 9.82 0.33
C PHE A 231 18.78 10.96 0.83
N LYS A 232 19.40 11.98 1.42
CA LYS A 232 18.76 13.27 1.66
C LYS A 232 18.60 13.99 0.33
N GLY A 233 17.44 14.59 0.09
CA GLY A 233 17.23 15.46 -1.05
C GLY A 233 16.40 16.68 -0.72
N VAL A 234 16.44 17.67 -1.60
CA VAL A 234 15.59 18.86 -1.53
C VAL A 234 14.87 19.02 -2.87
N LEU A 235 13.54 18.97 -2.85
CA LEU A 235 12.74 19.14 -4.06
C LEU A 235 12.75 20.60 -4.52
N ALA A 236 13.06 20.83 -5.79
CA ALA A 236 13.22 22.17 -6.32
C ALA A 236 11.93 23.02 -6.34
N LEU A 237 10.77 22.36 -6.50
CA LEU A 237 9.47 23.03 -6.65
C LEU A 237 8.99 23.76 -5.38
N ASP A 238 9.32 23.23 -4.20
CA ASP A 238 8.79 23.72 -2.92
C ASP A 238 9.82 23.74 -1.79
N GLN A 239 11.09 23.41 -2.07
CA GLN A 239 12.17 23.30 -1.09
C GLN A 239 11.89 22.26 0.00
N THR A 240 10.98 21.31 -0.24
CA THR A 240 10.69 20.24 0.72
C THR A 240 11.91 19.33 0.84
N THR A 241 12.43 19.17 2.05
CA THR A 241 13.48 18.19 2.36
C THR A 241 12.84 16.79 2.43
N ILE A 242 13.43 15.84 1.70
CA ILE A 242 12.91 14.48 1.53
C ILE A 242 13.99 13.44 1.81
N ALA A 243 13.56 12.22 2.14
CA ALA A 243 14.40 11.04 2.15
C ALA A 243 14.06 10.17 0.93
N VAL A 244 15.06 9.85 0.12
CA VAL A 244 14.91 9.08 -1.12
C VAL A 244 15.59 7.73 -0.94
N LYS A 245 14.80 6.68 -0.74
CA LYS A 245 15.27 5.28 -0.70
C LYS A 245 15.36 4.77 -2.13
N VAL A 246 16.58 4.73 -2.68
CA VAL A 246 16.89 4.15 -3.99
C VAL A 246 17.15 2.66 -3.83
N LEU A 247 16.40 1.84 -4.56
CA LEU A 247 16.52 0.38 -4.47
C LEU A 247 17.67 -0.11 -5.34
N ASN A 248 18.48 -1.00 -4.78
CA ASN A 248 19.49 -1.73 -5.53
C ASN A 248 18.83 -2.95 -6.18
N LEU A 249 18.46 -2.84 -7.45
CA LEU A 249 17.69 -3.87 -8.16
C LEU A 249 18.50 -5.11 -8.51
N ASP A 250 19.84 -5.06 -8.43
CA ASP A 250 20.70 -6.23 -8.58
C ASP A 250 20.60 -7.17 -7.37
N ARG A 251 20.15 -6.66 -6.20
CA ARG A 251 19.94 -7.49 -5.02
C ARG A 251 18.67 -8.33 -5.17
N HIS A 252 18.83 -9.64 -5.03
CA HIS A 252 17.71 -10.58 -5.05
C HIS A 252 16.64 -10.18 -4.01
N GLY A 253 15.39 -10.05 -4.48
CA GLY A 253 14.26 -9.63 -3.65
C GLY A 253 14.04 -8.13 -3.52
N ALA A 254 14.94 -7.25 -3.98
CA ALA A 254 14.77 -5.79 -3.88
C ALA A 254 13.53 -5.28 -4.60
N SER A 255 13.26 -5.79 -5.82
CA SER A 255 12.01 -5.48 -6.53
C SER A 255 10.76 -5.95 -5.78
N LYS A 256 10.80 -7.14 -5.15
CA LYS A 256 9.67 -7.65 -4.34
C LYS A 256 9.47 -6.81 -3.09
N SER A 257 10.57 -6.38 -2.46
CA SER A 257 10.56 -5.49 -1.29
C SER A 257 9.92 -4.14 -1.62
N PHE A 258 10.29 -3.53 -2.75
CA PHE A 258 9.68 -2.29 -3.23
C PHE A 258 8.17 -2.40 -3.42
N ILE A 259 7.70 -3.48 -4.05
CA ILE A 259 6.27 -3.68 -4.33
C ILE A 259 5.48 -3.87 -3.02
N LYS A 260 5.99 -4.69 -2.11
CA LYS A 260 5.38 -4.90 -0.78
C LYS A 260 5.28 -3.61 0.02
N GLU A 261 6.36 -2.84 0.02
CA GLU A 261 6.39 -1.56 0.70
C GLU A 261 5.39 -0.59 0.06
N CYS A 262 5.34 -0.45 -1.27
CA CYS A 262 4.31 0.33 -1.95
C CYS A 262 2.89 -0.11 -1.58
N GLU A 263 2.63 -1.41 -1.50
CA GLU A 263 1.33 -1.97 -1.17
C GLU A 263 0.91 -1.63 0.27
N ALA A 264 1.80 -1.79 1.24
CA ALA A 264 1.52 -1.43 2.63
C ALA A 264 1.26 0.07 2.76
N LEU A 265 2.13 0.89 2.17
CA LEU A 265 2.08 2.35 2.27
C LEU A 265 0.86 2.97 1.58
N ARG A 266 0.24 2.26 0.63
CA ARG A 266 -1.04 2.69 0.03
C ARG A 266 -2.20 2.63 1.02
N ASN A 267 -2.15 1.72 1.99
CA ASN A 267 -3.27 1.36 2.84
C ASN A 267 -3.08 1.80 4.31
N ILE A 268 -1.88 2.21 4.72
CA ILE A 268 -1.58 2.64 6.08
C ILE A 268 -1.45 4.16 6.21
N ARG A 269 -2.07 4.73 7.24
CA ARG A 269 -1.91 6.14 7.64
C ARG A 269 -2.00 6.23 9.14
N HIS A 270 -0.88 6.50 9.80
CA HIS A 270 -0.83 6.61 11.26
C HIS A 270 0.24 7.61 11.68
N ARG A 271 0.05 8.29 12.82
CA ARG A 271 0.94 9.36 13.30
C ARG A 271 2.34 8.88 13.67
N ASN A 272 2.48 7.59 13.95
CA ASN A 272 3.74 6.93 14.35
C ASN A 272 4.28 6.02 13.24
N LEU A 273 3.87 6.24 11.98
CA LEU A 273 4.42 5.53 10.83
C LEU A 273 5.05 6.54 9.87
N VAL A 274 6.20 6.20 9.30
CA VAL A 274 6.92 7.09 8.38
C VAL A 274 6.03 7.40 7.17
N LYS A 275 5.77 8.69 6.95
CA LYS A 275 4.92 9.14 5.86
C LYS A 275 5.63 9.04 4.52
N VAL A 276 4.97 8.39 3.57
CA VAL A 276 5.43 8.30 2.18
C VAL A 276 4.78 9.40 1.39
N LEU A 277 5.60 10.17 0.69
CA LEU A 277 5.16 11.25 -0.17
C LEU A 277 4.79 10.69 -1.55
N THR A 278 5.63 9.80 -2.09
CA THR A 278 5.44 9.20 -3.41
C THR A 278 6.40 8.04 -3.68
N ALA A 279 6.20 7.35 -4.81
CA ALA A 279 7.11 6.34 -5.33
C ALA A 279 7.50 6.71 -6.77
N CYS A 280 8.76 6.43 -7.14
CA CYS A 280 9.28 6.58 -8.48
C CYS A 280 9.60 5.19 -9.04
N SER A 281 9.04 4.86 -10.20
CA SER A 281 9.40 3.67 -10.97
C SER A 281 9.53 4.10 -12.43
N GLY A 282 10.71 3.90 -13.01
CA GLY A 282 11.05 4.34 -14.36
C GLY A 282 12.39 3.76 -14.80
N THR A 283 13.09 4.46 -15.69
CA THR A 283 14.44 4.09 -16.12
C THR A 283 15.42 5.23 -15.86
N ASP A 284 16.67 4.88 -15.61
CA ASP A 284 17.78 5.85 -15.56
C ASP A 284 18.19 6.32 -16.98
N TYR A 285 19.22 7.17 -17.07
CA TYR A 285 19.73 7.65 -18.36
C TYR A 285 20.44 6.59 -19.21
N GLN A 286 20.80 5.44 -18.62
CA GLN A 286 21.40 4.31 -19.32
C GLN A 286 20.34 3.32 -19.80
N GLY A 287 19.07 3.52 -19.44
CA GLY A 287 17.95 2.64 -19.77
C GLY A 287 17.76 1.49 -18.79
N ASN A 288 18.47 1.48 -17.65
CA ASN A 288 18.28 0.47 -16.61
C ASN A 288 17.05 0.81 -15.77
N ASP A 289 16.39 -0.23 -15.23
CA ASP A 289 15.28 -0.06 -14.30
C ASP A 289 15.71 0.77 -13.07
N PHE A 290 14.87 1.73 -12.69
CA PHE A 290 15.06 2.55 -11.52
C PHE A 290 13.81 2.53 -10.65
N LYS A 291 13.98 2.24 -9.36
CA LYS A 291 12.90 2.27 -8.37
C LYS A 291 13.37 3.02 -7.12
N ALA A 292 12.54 3.95 -6.66
CA ALA A 292 12.79 4.69 -5.44
C ALA A 292 11.50 4.99 -4.68
N LEU A 293 11.59 5.05 -3.36
CA LEU A 293 10.53 5.50 -2.46
C LEU A 293 10.93 6.84 -1.86
N VAL A 294 9.99 7.78 -1.81
CA VAL A 294 10.21 9.13 -1.30
C VAL A 294 9.38 9.33 -0.04
N TYR A 295 10.07 9.57 1.06
CA TYR A 295 9.50 9.78 2.38
C TYR A 295 9.69 11.22 2.83
N GLU A 296 8.88 11.61 3.81
CA GLU A 296 9.17 12.79 4.62
C GLU A 296 10.52 12.59 5.34
N PHE A 297 11.33 13.65 5.39
CA PHE A 297 12.64 13.59 6.01
C PHE A 297 12.56 13.72 7.53
N MET A 298 13.03 12.70 8.24
CA MET A 298 13.06 12.65 9.71
C MET A 298 14.35 13.30 10.22
N VAL A 299 14.25 14.55 10.70
CA VAL A 299 15.40 15.41 11.01
C VAL A 299 16.31 14.87 12.12
N ASN A 300 15.78 14.06 13.03
CA ASN A 300 16.53 13.51 14.15
C ASN A 300 17.12 12.11 13.86
N GLY A 301 16.97 11.60 12.64
CA GLY A 301 17.58 10.34 12.24
C GLY A 301 16.87 9.12 12.84
N SER A 302 17.59 8.01 12.93
CA SER A 302 17.07 6.75 13.48
C SER A 302 17.37 6.59 14.97
N LEU A 303 16.54 5.84 15.69
CA LEU A 303 16.74 5.54 17.11
C LEU A 303 18.08 4.83 17.36
N ASP A 304 18.57 4.02 16.41
CA ASP A 304 19.90 3.39 16.48
C ASP A 304 21.02 4.40 16.72
N GLU A 305 20.98 5.56 16.04
CA GLU A 305 21.99 6.62 16.16
C GLU A 305 21.98 7.30 17.54
N TRP A 306 20.85 7.28 18.24
CA TRP A 306 20.70 7.84 19.58
C TRP A 306 21.12 6.86 20.67
N LEU A 307 20.85 5.57 20.48
CA LEU A 307 21.23 4.53 21.44
C LEU A 307 22.71 4.18 21.33
N HIS A 308 23.25 4.21 20.11
CA HIS A 308 24.58 3.71 19.79
C HIS A 308 25.34 4.66 18.86
N PRO A 309 25.63 5.89 19.30
CA PRO A 309 26.33 6.87 18.48
C PRO A 309 27.68 6.31 18.01
N ARG A 310 27.92 6.37 16.70
CA ARG A 310 29.19 5.90 16.13
C ARG A 310 30.33 6.76 16.65
N VAL A 311 31.32 6.13 17.28
CA VAL A 311 32.59 6.78 17.61
C VAL A 311 33.39 6.93 16.30
N GLY A 312 33.24 8.07 15.63
CA GLY A 312 33.82 8.36 14.31
C GLY A 312 34.94 9.39 14.36
N THR A 313 36.11 9.00 13.85
CA THR A 313 37.38 9.72 13.68
C THR A 313 37.32 10.84 12.62
N SER A 314 36.47 11.84 12.81
CA SER A 314 36.52 13.07 12.02
C SER A 314 36.38 14.28 12.94
N ALA A 315 37.50 14.95 13.14
CA ALA A 315 37.55 16.30 13.66
C ALA A 315 36.71 17.20 12.74
N GLU A 316 35.45 17.45 13.11
CA GLU A 316 34.65 18.63 12.71
C GLU A 316 33.22 18.48 13.22
N ARG A 317 33.03 18.93 14.46
CA ARG A 317 31.84 19.56 15.08
C ARG A 317 31.75 19.08 16.52
N GLU A 318 31.80 20.03 17.45
CA GLU A 318 31.31 19.87 18.82
C GLU A 318 29.81 19.49 18.76
N VAL A 319 29.52 18.21 18.55
CA VAL A 319 28.17 17.69 18.61
C VAL A 319 27.94 17.30 20.06
N ILE A 320 27.10 18.08 20.75
CA ILE A 320 26.55 17.72 22.06
C ILE A 320 26.10 16.24 21.98
N PRO A 321 26.49 15.37 22.92
CA PRO A 321 26.10 13.97 22.89
C PRO A 321 24.58 13.86 22.80
N ARG A 322 24.07 13.33 21.68
CA ARG A 322 22.66 13.03 21.50
C ARG A 322 22.31 11.88 22.45
N GLN A 323 21.58 12.18 23.52
CA GLN A 323 21.15 11.18 24.50
C GLN A 323 19.65 11.29 24.72
N LEU A 324 18.99 10.14 24.83
CA LEU A 324 17.58 10.05 25.17
C LEU A 324 17.41 9.76 26.66
N GLY A 325 16.72 10.65 27.36
CA GLY A 325 16.33 10.51 28.76
C GLY A 325 15.23 9.48 28.97
N LEU A 326 14.89 9.18 30.23
CA LEU A 326 13.95 8.11 30.59
C LEU A 326 12.57 8.34 29.99
N LEU A 327 12.03 9.55 30.17
CA LEU A 327 10.71 9.90 29.65
C LEU A 327 10.67 9.86 28.11
N GLN A 328 11.74 10.28 27.44
CA GLN A 328 11.82 10.25 25.98
C GLN A 328 11.83 8.82 25.46
N ARG A 329 12.59 7.91 26.07
CA ARG A 329 12.58 6.48 25.69
C ARG A 329 11.20 5.85 25.91
N VAL A 330 10.51 6.17 27.02
CA VAL A 330 9.13 5.71 27.27
C VAL A 330 8.15 6.25 26.22
N ASN A 331 8.28 7.51 25.81
CA ASN A 331 7.43 8.09 24.76
C ASN A 331 7.66 7.38 23.41
N ILE A 332 8.92 7.23 22.98
CA ILE A 332 9.26 6.54 21.73
C ILE A 332 8.80 5.08 21.75
N ALA A 333 8.98 4.38 22.88
CA ALA A 333 8.44 3.02 23.06
C ALA A 333 6.92 2.99 22.88
N THR A 334 6.21 3.94 23.49
CA THR A 334 4.74 4.07 23.38
C THR A 334 4.33 4.33 21.93
N ASP A 335 5.05 5.18 21.20
CA ASP A 335 4.81 5.50 19.79
C ASP A 335 4.94 4.27 18.89
N VAL A 336 6.01 3.48 19.09
CA VAL A 336 6.22 2.21 18.37
C VAL A 336 5.14 1.20 18.72
N ALA A 337 4.71 1.12 19.98
CA ALA A 337 3.62 0.24 20.39
C ALA A 337 2.29 0.61 19.73
N CYS A 338 1.96 1.91 19.68
CA CYS A 338 0.78 2.41 18.97
C CYS A 338 0.83 2.11 17.47
N ALA A 339 2.01 2.26 16.84
CA ALA A 339 2.20 1.91 15.44
C ALA A 339 1.92 0.42 15.16
N LEU A 340 2.47 -0.48 15.99
CA LEU A 340 2.23 -1.92 15.83
C LEU A 340 0.77 -2.29 16.12
N ASP A 341 0.14 -1.73 17.15
CA ASP A 341 -1.30 -1.98 17.41
C ASP A 341 -2.17 -1.58 16.21
N TYR A 342 -1.84 -0.45 15.57
CA TYR A 342 -2.51 -0.02 14.36
C TYR A 342 -2.34 -1.04 13.21
N LEU A 343 -1.12 -1.52 12.97
CA LEU A 343 -0.84 -2.51 11.92
C LEU A 343 -1.50 -3.87 12.20
N HIS A 344 -1.51 -4.31 13.46
CA HIS A 344 -1.98 -5.63 13.85
C HIS A 344 -3.50 -5.72 13.99
N HIS A 345 -4.16 -4.64 14.42
CA HIS A 345 -5.57 -4.72 14.84
C HIS A 345 -6.50 -3.68 14.20
N GLN A 346 -5.96 -2.61 13.62
CA GLN A 346 -6.78 -1.49 13.12
C GLN A 346 -6.79 -1.39 11.58
N CYS A 347 -5.86 -2.06 10.90
CA CYS A 347 -5.85 -2.18 9.45
C CYS A 347 -6.89 -3.20 8.97
N GLU A 348 -7.52 -2.94 7.81
CA GLU A 348 -8.49 -3.86 7.18
C GLU A 348 -7.89 -5.25 6.95
N THR A 349 -6.65 -5.29 6.47
CA THR A 349 -5.83 -6.50 6.44
C THR A 349 -4.70 -6.32 7.46
N PRO A 350 -4.64 -7.12 8.53
CA PRO A 350 -3.55 -7.06 9.50
C PRO A 350 -2.19 -7.23 8.81
N MET A 351 -1.21 -6.44 9.24
CA MET A 351 0.13 -6.43 8.67
C MET A 351 1.17 -6.75 9.73
N VAL A 352 2.08 -7.68 9.41
CA VAL A 352 3.26 -8.00 10.22
C VAL A 352 4.48 -7.32 9.61
N HIS A 353 5.17 -6.48 10.37
CA HIS A 353 6.31 -5.67 9.93
C HIS A 353 7.52 -6.53 9.53
N CYS A 354 7.83 -7.57 10.32
CA CYS A 354 8.89 -8.56 10.11
C CYS A 354 10.34 -8.08 10.25
N ASP A 355 10.60 -6.77 10.39
CA ASP A 355 11.96 -6.23 10.58
C ASP A 355 11.98 -5.05 11.55
N LEU A 356 11.33 -5.17 12.71
CA LEU A 356 11.34 -4.11 13.71
C LEU A 356 12.68 -4.10 14.48
N LYS A 357 13.35 -2.95 14.49
CA LYS A 357 14.65 -2.69 15.15
C LYS A 357 14.90 -1.18 15.27
N PRO A 358 15.85 -0.71 16.09
CA PRO A 358 16.10 0.72 16.27
C PRO A 358 16.40 1.50 14.97
N SER A 359 17.08 0.90 13.99
CA SER A 359 17.38 1.58 12.72
C SER A 359 16.14 1.87 11.87
N ASN A 360 15.03 1.17 12.15
CA ASN A 360 13.76 1.29 11.44
C ASN A 360 12.73 2.13 12.23
N VAL A 361 13.13 2.70 13.38
CA VAL A 361 12.36 3.69 14.13
C VAL A 361 13.03 5.05 13.93
N LEU A 362 12.38 5.93 13.17
CA LEU A 362 12.87 7.29 12.89
C LEU A 362 12.26 8.30 13.85
N ILE A 363 12.97 9.40 14.10
CA ILE A 363 12.56 10.44 15.05
C ILE A 363 12.35 11.76 14.30
N ASP A 364 11.18 12.37 14.47
CA ASP A 364 10.85 13.66 13.86
C ASP A 364 11.33 14.85 14.72
N GLY A 365 11.04 16.07 14.28
CA GLY A 365 11.45 17.31 14.97
C GLY A 365 10.78 17.53 16.34
N GLU A 366 9.70 16.81 16.64
CA GLU A 366 8.98 16.89 17.92
C GLU A 366 9.39 15.76 18.89
N MET A 367 10.42 14.98 18.53
CA MET A 367 10.88 13.80 19.27
C MET A 367 9.83 12.67 19.32
N THR A 368 8.98 12.58 18.30
CA THR A 368 8.01 11.48 18.14
C THR A 368 8.65 10.34 17.34
N GLY A 369 8.38 9.10 17.77
CA GLY A 369 8.83 7.89 17.07
C GLY A 369 7.94 7.51 15.88
N HIS A 370 8.57 7.14 14.77
CA HIS A 370 7.93 6.71 13.52
C HIS A 370 8.52 5.39 13.02
N VAL A 371 7.70 4.34 12.93
CA VAL A 371 8.13 3.05 12.36
C VAL A 371 8.12 3.13 10.83
N GLY A 372 9.22 2.72 10.20
CA GLY A 372 9.40 2.68 8.76
C GLY A 372 10.09 1.40 8.27
N ASP A 373 10.37 1.36 6.97
CA ASP A 373 10.93 0.20 6.24
C ASP A 373 9.99 -1.02 6.20
N PHE A 374 8.93 -0.91 5.40
CA PHE A 374 7.97 -1.99 5.18
C PHE A 374 8.42 -2.99 4.11
N GLY A 375 9.71 -3.01 3.77
CA GLY A 375 10.26 -3.82 2.69
C GLY A 375 10.07 -5.33 2.89
N LEU A 376 9.83 -5.80 4.12
CA LEU A 376 9.62 -7.21 4.46
C LEU A 376 8.19 -7.56 4.90
N VAL A 377 7.28 -6.58 4.91
CA VAL A 377 5.91 -6.69 5.45
C VAL A 377 5.14 -7.90 4.91
N ARG A 378 4.29 -8.48 5.75
CA ARG A 378 3.36 -9.57 5.42
C ARG A 378 1.93 -9.15 5.73
N PHE A 379 1.06 -9.33 4.75
CA PHE A 379 -0.38 -9.18 4.91
C PHE A 379 -0.94 -10.50 5.43
N MET A 380 -1.86 -10.44 6.38
CA MET A 380 -2.54 -11.61 6.96
C MET A 380 -4.01 -11.59 6.51
N PRO A 381 -4.36 -12.23 5.38
CA PRO A 381 -5.74 -12.31 4.93
C PRO A 381 -6.57 -13.11 5.95
N GLY A 382 -7.75 -12.59 6.31
CA GLY A 382 -8.68 -13.27 7.22
C GLY A 382 -9.21 -14.60 6.63
N ALA A 383 -9.62 -15.52 7.51
CA ALA A 383 -10.08 -16.88 7.21
C ALA A 383 -11.45 -17.00 6.50
N THR A 384 -11.79 -16.08 5.61
CA THR A 384 -12.91 -16.26 4.66
C THR A 384 -12.31 -16.69 3.32
N GLY A 385 -12.51 -17.98 3.02
CA GLY A 385 -11.78 -18.70 1.98
C GLY A 385 -12.02 -18.24 0.55
N GLU A 386 -10.96 -18.35 -0.26
CA GLU A 386 -10.88 -19.31 -1.37
C GLU A 386 -9.40 -19.50 -1.79
N LEU A 387 -8.91 -20.70 -1.50
CA LEU A 387 -7.78 -21.49 -2.04
C LEU A 387 -6.57 -20.79 -2.72
N ILE A 388 -5.50 -20.70 -1.92
CA ILE A 388 -4.09 -21.15 -2.16
C ILE A 388 -3.48 -20.87 -3.55
N SER A 389 -2.61 -19.84 -3.62
CA SER A 389 -1.24 -19.98 -4.11
C SER A 389 -0.37 -18.75 -3.79
N GLU A 390 -0.12 -18.47 -2.50
CA GLU A 390 1.16 -17.86 -2.09
C GLU A 390 1.69 -18.51 -0.81
N LEU A 391 1.63 -19.85 -0.77
CA LEU A 391 2.64 -20.64 -0.07
C LEU A 391 3.95 -20.55 -0.87
N THR A 392 4.50 -19.35 -0.99
CA THR A 392 5.94 -19.16 -1.21
C THR A 392 6.49 -18.49 0.03
N SER A 393 6.56 -19.29 1.10
CA SER A 393 7.63 -19.15 2.07
C SER A 393 8.93 -19.22 1.26
N SER A 394 9.48 -18.05 0.92
CA SER A 394 10.91 -17.98 0.71
C SER A 394 11.51 -18.49 2.02
N ILE A 395 12.07 -19.71 1.98
CA ILE A 395 12.73 -20.48 3.05
C ILE A 395 13.86 -19.71 3.79
N GLY A 396 14.06 -18.42 3.50
CA GLY A 396 14.93 -17.55 4.25
C GLY A 396 14.22 -16.98 5.48
N VAL A 397 14.82 -17.19 6.65
CA VAL A 397 14.52 -16.42 7.88
C VAL A 397 14.54 -14.94 7.53
N LYS A 398 13.42 -14.23 7.79
CA LYS A 398 13.27 -12.79 7.51
C LYS A 398 13.35 -12.01 8.82
N GLY A 399 14.02 -10.88 8.76
CA GLY A 399 14.26 -10.01 9.90
C GLY A 399 15.75 -9.82 10.14
N SER A 400 16.06 -9.07 11.20
CA SER A 400 17.43 -8.75 11.56
C SER A 400 17.92 -9.62 12.71
N LEU A 401 19.19 -10.04 12.64
CA LEU A 401 19.82 -10.85 13.67
C LEU A 401 19.65 -10.22 15.06
N GLY A 402 19.26 -11.03 16.04
CA GLY A 402 18.98 -10.60 17.40
C GLY A 402 17.53 -10.16 17.67
N TYR A 403 16.76 -9.79 16.64
CA TYR A 403 15.35 -9.40 16.77
C TYR A 403 14.38 -10.47 16.24
N ILE A 404 14.88 -11.43 15.46
CA ILE A 404 14.07 -12.53 14.93
C ILE A 404 13.54 -13.40 16.07
N ALA A 405 12.22 -13.61 16.08
CA ALA A 405 11.57 -14.48 17.05
C ALA A 405 12.03 -15.94 16.89
N PRO A 406 12.29 -16.67 18.00
CA PRO A 406 12.90 -18.00 17.95
C PRO A 406 12.08 -19.00 17.13
N GLU A 407 10.75 -18.91 17.18
CA GLU A 407 9.86 -19.81 16.43
C GLU A 407 10.04 -19.70 14.91
N TYR A 408 10.54 -18.58 14.38
CA TYR A 408 10.84 -18.45 12.94
C TYR A 408 12.08 -19.26 12.53
N GLY A 409 13.01 -19.50 13.46
CA GLY A 409 14.12 -20.42 13.26
C GLY A 409 13.67 -21.89 13.25
N GLU A 410 12.54 -22.19 13.90
CA GLU A 410 11.91 -23.52 13.95
C GLU A 410 10.93 -23.77 12.78
N GLY A 411 10.81 -22.81 11.86
CA GLY A 411 9.96 -22.92 10.67
C GLY A 411 8.50 -22.53 10.89
N ALA A 412 8.17 -21.89 12.01
CA ALA A 412 6.82 -21.35 12.23
C ALA A 412 6.47 -20.26 11.21
N GLU A 413 5.17 -20.12 10.92
CA GLU A 413 4.67 -19.07 10.03
C GLU A 413 4.80 -17.69 10.66
N VAL A 414 4.98 -16.68 9.80
CA VAL A 414 5.00 -15.28 10.21
C VAL A 414 3.67 -14.91 10.85
N SER A 415 3.74 -14.21 11.98
CA SER A 415 2.57 -13.81 12.77
C SER A 415 2.87 -12.50 13.50
N THR A 416 1.81 -11.83 13.97
CA THR A 416 1.93 -10.60 14.76
C THR A 416 2.78 -10.80 16.02
N HIS A 417 2.81 -12.01 16.58
CA HIS A 417 3.65 -12.35 17.75
C HIS A 417 5.14 -12.17 17.48
N GLY A 418 5.62 -12.32 16.24
CA GLY A 418 7.04 -12.09 15.94
C GLY A 418 7.42 -10.61 15.95
N ASP A 419 6.50 -9.72 15.58
CA ASP A 419 6.69 -8.28 15.77
C ASP A 419 6.70 -7.93 17.27
N VAL A 420 5.84 -8.57 18.08
CA VAL A 420 5.83 -8.39 19.54
C VAL A 420 7.16 -8.84 20.16
N TYR A 421 7.73 -9.95 19.69
CA TYR A 421 9.06 -10.39 20.13
C TYR A 421 10.14 -9.35 19.78
N SER A 422 10.16 -8.91 18.52
CA SER A 422 11.10 -7.89 18.03
C SER A 422 10.98 -6.59 18.84
N TYR A 423 9.75 -6.20 19.19
CA TYR A 423 9.46 -5.06 20.06
C TYR A 423 10.01 -5.26 21.48
N GLY A 424 9.88 -6.45 22.05
CA GLY A 424 10.45 -6.79 23.35
C GLY A 424 11.97 -6.65 23.38
N ILE A 425 12.66 -7.11 22.33
CA ILE A 425 14.11 -6.92 22.19
C ILE A 425 14.47 -5.44 22.03
N LEU A 426 13.73 -4.70 21.18
CA LEU A 426 13.90 -3.26 21.01
C LEU A 426 13.73 -2.50 22.34
N MET A 427 12.77 -2.91 23.18
CA MET A 427 12.58 -2.39 24.54
C MET A 427 13.80 -2.66 25.41
N LEU A 428 14.26 -3.91 25.51
CA LEU A 428 15.41 -4.24 26.33
C LEU A 428 16.67 -3.49 25.88
N GLU A 429 16.88 -3.33 24.58
CA GLU A 429 17.98 -2.55 24.03
C GLU A 429 17.85 -1.06 24.39
N MET A 430 16.67 -0.47 24.20
CA MET A 430 16.41 0.92 24.58
C MET A 430 16.71 1.18 26.05
N PHE A 431 16.49 0.25 26.96
CA PHE A 431 16.65 0.53 28.40
C PHE A 431 17.97 0.04 28.98
N THR A 432 18.66 -0.91 28.32
CA THR A 432 19.99 -1.39 28.76
C THR A 432 21.15 -0.75 28.03
N GLY A 433 20.90 -0.11 26.88
CA GLY A 433 21.91 0.46 25.99
C GLY A 433 22.81 -0.61 25.33
N LYS A 434 22.38 -1.87 25.29
CA LYS A 434 23.16 -3.00 24.74
C LYS A 434 22.53 -3.51 23.46
N ARG A 435 23.34 -3.69 22.42
CA ARG A 435 22.85 -4.27 21.15
C ARG A 435 22.65 -5.77 21.33
N PRO A 436 21.58 -6.36 20.78
CA PRO A 436 21.41 -7.82 20.77
C PRO A 436 22.58 -8.58 20.11
N THR A 437 23.38 -7.90 19.30
CA THR A 437 24.55 -8.41 18.59
C THR A 437 25.88 -8.05 19.26
N ASP A 438 25.88 -7.46 20.46
CA ASP A 438 27.12 -7.17 21.19
C ASP A 438 27.89 -8.46 21.48
N ASP A 439 29.22 -8.37 21.51
CA ASP A 439 30.11 -9.54 21.67
C ASP A 439 29.87 -10.33 22.96
N MET A 440 29.25 -9.72 23.96
CA MET A 440 28.87 -10.38 25.20
C MET A 440 27.72 -11.40 25.04
N PHE A 441 26.95 -11.32 23.95
CA PHE A 441 25.82 -12.21 23.66
C PHE A 441 26.22 -13.31 22.69
N ARG A 442 27.00 -14.26 23.20
CA ARG A 442 27.48 -15.46 22.49
C ARG A 442 27.11 -16.71 23.28
N ASP A 443 27.32 -17.88 22.67
CA ASP A 443 27.15 -19.19 23.32
C ASP A 443 25.77 -19.43 23.95
N GLY A 444 24.72 -18.96 23.25
CA GLY A 444 23.33 -19.09 23.68
C GLY A 444 22.84 -18.01 24.64
N LEU A 445 23.71 -17.12 25.14
CA LEU A 445 23.29 -15.93 25.86
C LEU A 445 22.78 -14.87 24.88
N ASN A 446 21.60 -14.32 25.16
CA ASN A 446 21.01 -13.24 24.39
C ASN A 446 20.52 -12.12 25.33
N LEU A 447 20.11 -11.00 24.74
CA LEU A 447 19.66 -9.83 25.52
C LEU A 447 18.46 -10.13 26.43
N HIS A 448 17.53 -10.98 25.99
CA HIS A 448 16.40 -11.43 26.80
C HIS A 448 16.89 -12.19 28.05
N LEU A 449 17.74 -13.19 27.89
CA LEU A 449 18.27 -14.00 28.99
C LEU A 449 19.13 -13.16 29.95
N PHE A 450 19.90 -12.22 29.42
CA PHE A 450 20.66 -11.27 30.23
C PHE A 450 19.75 -10.40 31.11
N ALA A 451 18.68 -9.83 30.53
CA ALA A 451 17.71 -9.05 31.29
C ALA A 451 16.94 -9.91 32.31
N LYS A 452 16.56 -11.13 31.92
CA LYS A 452 15.85 -12.10 32.76
C LYS A 452 16.66 -12.49 33.99
N ALA A 453 17.98 -12.64 33.85
CA ALA A 453 18.86 -12.97 34.97
C ALA A 453 19.00 -11.83 36.02
N ALA A 454 18.70 -10.59 35.63
CA ALA A 454 18.72 -9.44 36.52
C ALA A 454 17.34 -9.10 37.12
N PHE A 455 16.26 -9.62 36.56
CA PHE A 455 14.89 -9.28 36.95
C PHE A 455 14.40 -10.09 38.17
N PRO A 456 13.66 -9.50 39.12
CA PRO A 456 13.39 -8.06 39.27
C PRO A 456 14.43 -7.29 40.12
N GLU A 457 15.23 -7.96 40.96
CA GLU A 457 15.98 -7.30 42.04
C GLU A 457 17.23 -6.55 41.59
N ARG A 458 17.80 -6.92 40.43
CA ARG A 458 19.07 -6.37 39.90
C ARG A 458 18.87 -5.53 38.64
N VAL A 459 17.63 -5.13 38.33
CA VAL A 459 17.32 -4.33 37.13
C VAL A 459 18.21 -3.09 37.03
N LEU A 460 18.42 -2.33 38.11
CA LEU A 460 19.25 -1.12 38.08
C LEU A 460 20.71 -1.36 37.64
N GLN A 461 21.23 -2.58 37.76
CA GLN A 461 22.61 -2.92 37.37
C GLN A 461 22.77 -3.07 35.85
N ILE A 462 21.67 -3.31 35.13
CA ILE A 462 21.69 -3.56 33.68
C ILE A 462 21.19 -2.37 32.86
N ILE A 463 20.50 -1.43 33.51
CA ILE A 463 19.93 -0.22 32.89
C ILE A 463 21.05 0.72 32.43
N ASP A 464 20.81 1.38 31.30
CA ASP A 464 21.69 2.42 30.77
C ASP A 464 21.88 3.53 31.83
N PRO A 465 23.12 3.78 32.29
CA PRO A 465 23.39 4.74 33.36
C PRO A 465 22.86 6.16 33.08
N VAL A 466 22.68 6.56 31.81
CA VAL A 466 22.12 7.88 31.49
C VAL A 466 20.70 8.05 32.03
N LEU A 467 19.94 6.95 32.13
CA LEU A 467 18.57 6.95 32.63
C LEU A 467 18.48 7.14 34.14
N LEU A 468 19.60 6.97 34.84
CA LEU A 468 19.73 7.18 36.28
C LEU A 468 20.33 8.56 36.61
N ARG A 469 20.79 9.34 35.63
CA ARG A 469 21.39 10.66 35.86
C ARG A 469 20.34 11.74 36.14
N GLU A 470 19.14 11.62 35.57
CA GLU A 470 18.00 12.53 35.82
C GLU A 470 17.47 12.49 37.27
N SER A 471 17.97 11.58 38.12
CA SER A 471 17.67 11.55 39.56
C SER A 471 18.70 12.27 40.44
N HIS A 472 19.75 12.86 39.86
CA HIS A 472 20.92 13.38 40.59
C HIS A 472 21.25 14.86 40.32
N ASP A 473 20.29 15.69 39.88
CA ASP A 473 20.51 17.14 39.78
C ASP A 473 20.74 17.77 41.18
N GLU A 474 22.02 18.09 41.43
CA GLU A 474 22.62 19.01 42.42
C GLU A 474 22.00 19.04 43.83
N ASP A 475 22.45 18.08 44.64
CA ASP A 475 22.37 18.10 46.10
C ASP A 475 23.27 19.21 46.69
N ASP A 476 22.79 20.46 46.74
CA ASP A 476 23.33 21.45 47.69
C ASP A 476 22.69 21.18 49.06
N GLY A 477 23.25 20.19 49.75
CA GLY A 477 22.86 19.49 50.99
C GLY A 477 22.34 20.31 52.18
N ARG A 478 21.30 21.15 52.01
CA ARG A 478 20.79 22.04 53.07
C ARG A 478 19.31 21.89 53.43
N ASP A 479 18.55 20.97 52.81
CA ASP A 479 17.11 20.84 53.07
C ASP A 479 16.59 19.39 53.15
N ILE A 480 16.24 18.93 54.35
CA ILE A 480 15.74 17.57 54.66
C ILE A 480 14.46 17.22 53.86
N ARG A 481 13.63 18.22 53.54
CA ARG A 481 12.40 18.01 52.73
C ARG A 481 12.73 17.73 51.26
N ARG A 482 13.85 18.23 50.75
CA ARG A 482 14.33 17.93 49.39
C ARG A 482 14.91 16.53 49.29
N THR A 483 15.64 16.08 50.32
CA THR A 483 16.22 14.72 50.38
C THR A 483 15.15 13.63 50.36
N GLN A 484 14.06 13.80 51.13
CA GLN A 484 12.94 12.84 51.13
C GLN A 484 12.20 12.79 49.78
N ARG A 485 11.96 13.94 49.14
CA ARG A 485 11.34 14.01 47.80
C ARG A 485 12.22 13.39 46.72
N SER A 486 13.55 13.56 46.83
CA SER A 486 14.52 12.93 45.93
C SER A 486 14.52 11.41 46.08
N HIS A 487 14.44 10.91 47.31
CA HIS A 487 14.37 9.47 47.59
C HIS A 487 13.08 8.83 47.06
N ASP A 488 11.93 9.47 47.27
CA ASP A 488 10.63 8.99 46.75
C ASP A 488 10.60 8.98 45.21
N ARG A 489 11.17 10.03 44.58
CA ARG A 489 11.34 10.07 43.11
C ARG A 489 12.23 8.93 42.62
N PHE A 490 13.33 8.63 43.31
CA PHE A 490 14.23 7.54 42.93
C PHE A 490 13.53 6.17 43.00
N LEU A 491 12.82 5.88 44.10
CA LEU A 491 12.04 4.65 44.24
C LEU A 491 10.99 4.50 43.13
N LYS A 492 10.30 5.59 42.81
CA LYS A 492 9.32 5.62 41.72
C LYS A 492 9.94 5.35 40.35
N ILE A 493 11.12 5.91 40.08
CA ILE A 493 11.87 5.63 38.85
C ILE A 493 12.27 4.15 38.80
N GLN A 494 12.78 3.61 39.91
CA GLN A 494 13.14 2.21 40.02
C GLN A 494 11.94 1.27 39.75
N GLU A 495 10.79 1.54 40.34
CA GLU A 495 9.55 0.78 40.05
C GLU A 495 9.18 0.84 38.56
N CYS A 496 9.26 2.02 37.95
CA CYS A 496 8.97 2.18 36.52
C CYS A 496 9.95 1.38 35.66
N LEU A 497 11.25 1.40 35.98
CA LEU A 497 12.28 0.63 35.26
C LEU A 497 12.05 -0.87 35.39
N VAL A 498 11.65 -1.37 36.57
CA VAL A 498 11.29 -2.78 36.75
C VAL A 498 10.10 -3.14 35.85
N SER A 499 9.03 -2.35 35.85
CA SER A 499 7.88 -2.60 34.97
C SER A 499 8.22 -2.51 33.47
N ILE A 500 9.13 -1.61 33.08
CA ILE A 500 9.60 -1.48 31.69
C ILE A 500 10.35 -2.75 31.25
N VAL A 501 11.25 -3.25 32.10
CA VAL A 501 11.99 -4.50 31.82
C VAL A 501 11.05 -5.69 31.80
N GLU A 502 10.07 -5.75 32.70
CA GLU A 502 9.02 -6.78 32.71
C GLU A 502 8.27 -6.82 31.37
N ILE A 503 7.80 -5.66 30.87
CA ILE A 503 7.15 -5.56 29.55
C ILE A 503 8.07 -6.10 28.45
N GLY A 504 9.35 -5.69 28.45
CA GLY A 504 10.35 -6.18 27.50
C GLY A 504 10.51 -7.70 27.54
N LEU A 505 10.58 -8.29 28.73
CA LEU A 505 10.70 -9.74 28.95
C LEU A 505 9.43 -10.50 28.52
N VAL A 506 8.25 -10.02 28.86
CA VAL A 506 7.00 -10.67 28.47
C VAL A 506 6.81 -10.61 26.95
N CYS A 507 7.10 -9.48 26.31
CA CYS A 507 7.03 -9.34 24.87
C CYS A 507 8.04 -10.24 24.13
N SER A 508 9.25 -10.38 24.66
CA SER A 508 10.32 -11.22 24.10
C SER A 508 10.35 -12.66 24.64
N SER A 509 9.23 -13.15 25.19
CA SER A 509 9.10 -14.54 25.62
C SER A 509 9.31 -15.52 24.45
N GLU A 510 9.98 -16.64 24.69
CA GLU A 510 10.15 -17.70 23.69
C GLU A 510 8.81 -18.27 23.22
N VAL A 511 7.83 -18.38 24.12
CA VAL A 511 6.49 -18.92 23.80
C VAL A 511 5.58 -17.78 23.28
N PRO A 512 5.10 -17.83 22.02
CA PRO A 512 4.33 -16.74 21.42
C PRO A 512 3.03 -16.40 22.17
N ILE A 513 2.30 -17.41 22.64
CA ILE A 513 0.99 -17.25 23.31
C ILE A 513 1.09 -16.45 24.62
N GLY A 514 2.27 -16.42 25.25
CA GLY A 514 2.50 -15.66 26.48
C GLY A 514 2.85 -14.19 26.28
N ARG A 515 3.01 -13.73 25.02
CA ARG A 515 3.41 -12.36 24.72
C ARG A 515 2.22 -11.40 24.84
N MET A 516 2.46 -10.19 25.35
CA MET A 516 1.42 -9.16 25.49
C MET A 516 0.90 -8.68 24.13
N SER A 517 -0.37 -8.29 24.06
CA SER A 517 -0.87 -7.58 22.88
C SER A 517 -0.28 -6.17 22.81
N MET A 518 -0.04 -5.64 21.61
CA MET A 518 0.52 -4.29 21.46
C MET A 518 -0.38 -3.18 22.03
N ARG A 519 -1.70 -3.43 22.10
CA ARG A 519 -2.66 -2.57 22.79
C ARG A 519 -2.37 -2.49 24.29
N ASP A 520 -2.16 -3.64 24.93
CA ASP A 520 -1.90 -3.73 26.36
C ASP A 520 -0.52 -3.15 26.70
N VAL A 521 0.47 -3.36 25.84
CA VAL A 521 1.79 -2.73 25.93
C VAL A 521 1.67 -1.22 25.90
N ALA A 522 0.94 -0.66 24.93
CA ALA A 522 0.74 0.79 24.83
C ALA A 522 0.04 1.36 26.07
N ALA A 523 -0.99 0.65 26.60
CA ALA A 523 -1.68 1.05 27.83
C ALA A 523 -0.76 1.02 29.06
N ALA A 524 0.07 -0.03 29.20
CA ALA A 524 1.02 -0.16 30.30
C ALA A 524 2.08 0.95 30.26
N LEU A 525 2.64 1.26 29.09
CA LEU A 525 3.62 2.35 28.95
C LEU A 525 3.01 3.73 29.20
N GLN A 526 1.75 3.95 28.79
CA GLN A 526 1.04 5.18 29.14
C GLN A 526 0.86 5.32 30.65
N ALA A 527 0.58 4.24 31.38
CA ALA A 527 0.50 4.26 32.84
C ALA A 527 1.86 4.58 33.48
N ILE A 528 2.95 4.02 32.96
CA ILE A 528 4.31 4.32 33.40
C ILE A 528 4.66 5.78 33.13
N ARG A 529 4.32 6.31 31.94
CA ARG A 529 4.50 7.73 31.60
C ARG A 529 3.76 8.65 32.56
N LYS A 530 2.50 8.34 32.89
CA LYS A 530 1.71 9.09 33.88
C LYS A 530 2.38 9.08 35.25
N LYS A 531 2.87 7.93 35.70
CA LYS A 531 3.68 7.84 36.92
C LYS A 531 4.89 8.78 36.82
N LEU A 532 5.73 8.68 35.80
CA LEU A 532 6.96 9.49 35.68
C LEU A 532 6.69 11.01 35.65
N THR A 533 5.59 11.44 35.01
CA THR A 533 5.23 12.86 34.87
C THR A 533 4.39 13.40 36.03
N GLY A 534 3.78 12.54 36.84
CA GLY A 534 2.86 12.94 37.91
C GLY A 534 1.51 13.44 37.40
N SER A 535 1.08 12.97 36.22
CA SER A 535 -0.16 13.39 35.53
C SER A 535 -1.23 12.30 35.45
#